data_AF-A1BGU9-F1
#
_entry.id   AF-A1BGU9-F1
#
_cell.length_a   1.000
_cell.length_b   1.000
_cell.length_c   1.000
_cell.angle_alpha   90.00
_cell.angle_beta   90.00
_cell.angle_gamma   90.00
#
_symmetry.space_group_name_H-M   'P 1'
#
loop_
_entity.id
_entity.type
_entity.pdbx_description
1 polymer ?
#
loop_
_entity_poly.entity_id
_entity_poly.type
_entity_poly.pdbx_seq_one_letter_code
_entity_poly.pdbx_strand_id
1 'polypeptide(L)'
;MNQQKIKELLDTLNSLQENLLGLPDDMLLNIDARDNDSLEQGTRFIIEYNNNLGRFVESTAKITGLIKAHFRIDPEKDEVVEESVNRQQRERLIADLDQTVPHTLNENFTYKRPYGFILGETAYKGLKTWKTLYLLVLDMLQTADPAKFAALPETERFISNRGNPLFSNNQTILRVGEKHPSGLYAEVNLSANMIRDNLHDLLEYFGLDPRTMKIYLREDRDANKVNSDQASSTQH
;
A
#
# COMPACT_ATOMS: atom_id res chain seq x y z
N MET A 1 10.37 26.32 -7.38
CA MET A 1 9.62 25.07 -7.67
C MET A 1 8.37 25.10 -6.80
N ASN A 2 7.18 24.98 -7.39
CA ASN A 2 5.92 25.04 -6.65
C ASN A 2 5.77 23.77 -5.79
N GLN A 3 5.52 23.89 -4.48
CA GLN A 3 5.30 22.74 -3.58
C GLN A 3 4.23 21.79 -4.13
N GLN A 4 3.20 22.32 -4.80
CA GLN A 4 2.17 21.54 -5.47
C GLN A 4 2.74 20.58 -6.52
N LYS A 5 3.72 21.04 -7.32
CA LYS A 5 4.37 20.21 -8.34
C LYS A 5 5.17 19.07 -7.72
N ILE A 6 5.76 19.30 -6.55
CA ILE A 6 6.51 18.26 -5.83
C ILE A 6 5.56 17.17 -5.34
N LYS A 7 4.42 17.57 -4.77
CA LYS A 7 3.38 16.62 -4.32
C LYS A 7 2.86 15.78 -5.49
N GLU A 8 2.54 16.40 -6.62
CA GLU A 8 2.11 15.69 -7.84
C GLU A 8 3.13 14.66 -8.33
N LEU A 9 4.42 15.02 -8.33
CA LEU A 9 5.49 14.11 -8.75
C LEU A 9 5.64 12.94 -7.80
N LEU A 10 5.56 13.17 -6.49
CA LEU A 10 5.59 12.10 -5.48
C LEU A 10 4.38 11.18 -5.60
N ASP A 11 3.18 11.74 -5.80
CA ASP A 11 1.95 10.95 -6.00
C ASP A 11 2.03 10.10 -7.29
N THR A 12 2.58 10.67 -8.38
CA THR A 12 2.82 9.95 -9.63
C THR A 12 3.83 8.81 -9.44
N LEU A 13 4.91 9.08 -8.72
CA LEU A 13 5.96 8.10 -8.45
C LEU A 13 5.45 6.93 -7.61
N ASN A 14 4.68 7.22 -6.56
CA ASN A 14 4.02 6.20 -5.73
C ASN A 14 3.07 5.34 -6.56
N SER A 15 2.26 5.98 -7.40
CA SER A 15 1.29 5.29 -8.26
C SER A 15 1.98 4.35 -9.25
N LEU A 16 3.08 4.80 -9.88
CA LEU A 16 3.87 3.98 -10.77
C LEU A 16 4.48 2.79 -10.03
N GLN A 17 5.03 3.02 -8.84
CA GLN A 17 5.61 1.96 -8.02
C GLN A 17 4.58 0.87 -7.65
N GLU A 18 3.40 1.25 -7.17
CA GLU A 18 2.34 0.28 -6.81
C GLU A 18 1.86 -0.53 -8.02
N ASN A 19 1.70 0.11 -9.18
CA ASN A 19 1.32 -0.57 -10.42
C ASN A 19 2.40 -1.57 -10.86
N LEU A 20 3.68 -1.19 -10.80
CA LEU A 20 4.78 -2.09 -11.15
C LEU A 20 4.93 -3.26 -10.18
N LEU A 21 4.55 -3.07 -8.91
CA LEU A 21 4.52 -4.15 -7.90
C LEU A 21 3.36 -5.14 -8.13
N GLY A 22 2.23 -4.69 -8.70
CA GLY A 22 1.11 -5.56 -9.07
C GLY A 22 1.27 -6.29 -10.40
N LEU A 23 2.07 -5.73 -11.33
CA LEU A 23 2.23 -6.25 -12.68
C LEU A 23 2.73 -7.71 -12.80
N PRO A 24 3.61 -8.24 -11.92
CA PRO A 24 4.03 -9.64 -11.98
C PRO A 24 2.86 -10.64 -11.98
N ASP A 25 1.79 -10.34 -11.24
CA ASP A 25 0.62 -11.23 -11.14
C ASP A 25 -0.02 -11.45 -12.54
N ASP A 26 -0.08 -10.41 -13.37
CA ASP A 26 -0.61 -10.49 -14.73
C ASP A 26 0.40 -11.09 -15.72
N MET A 27 1.69 -10.78 -15.54
CA MET A 27 2.75 -11.32 -16.40
C MET A 27 2.80 -12.84 -16.34
N LEU A 28 2.60 -13.42 -15.15
CA LEU A 28 2.58 -14.87 -14.94
C LEU A 28 1.43 -15.56 -15.70
N LEU A 29 0.31 -14.87 -15.95
CA LEU A 29 -0.82 -15.43 -16.72
C LEU A 29 -0.48 -15.68 -18.19
N ASN A 30 0.56 -15.02 -18.71
CA ASN A 30 0.97 -15.13 -20.11
C ASN A 30 2.06 -16.19 -20.34
N ILE A 31 2.50 -16.88 -19.28
CA ILE A 31 3.50 -17.95 -19.37
C ILE A 31 2.77 -19.29 -19.54
N ASP A 32 2.97 -19.97 -20.68
CA ASP A 32 2.35 -21.27 -20.92
C ASP A 32 3.09 -22.37 -20.16
N ALA A 33 2.46 -22.89 -19.11
CA ALA A 33 3.04 -23.93 -18.26
C ALA A 33 3.22 -25.30 -18.96
N ARG A 34 2.70 -25.47 -20.17
CA ARG A 34 2.85 -26.71 -20.98
C ARG A 34 3.92 -26.58 -22.06
N ASP A 35 4.49 -25.40 -22.24
CA ASP A 35 5.59 -25.14 -23.16
C ASP A 35 6.87 -24.82 -22.38
N ASN A 36 7.86 -25.71 -22.48
CA ASN A 36 9.13 -25.58 -21.78
C ASN A 36 9.89 -24.32 -22.21
N ASP A 37 9.79 -23.92 -23.49
CA ASP A 37 10.48 -22.72 -23.99
C ASP A 37 9.81 -21.46 -23.44
N SER A 38 8.47 -21.45 -23.39
CA SER A 38 7.68 -20.38 -22.76
C SER A 38 8.01 -20.25 -21.26
N LEU A 39 8.08 -21.37 -20.54
CA LEU A 39 8.45 -21.41 -19.14
C LEU A 39 9.85 -20.86 -18.87
N GLU A 40 10.85 -21.27 -19.66
CA GLU A 40 12.23 -20.82 -19.48
C GLU A 40 12.35 -19.31 -19.73
N GLN A 41 11.80 -18.83 -20.85
CA GLN A 41 11.84 -17.41 -21.22
C GLN A 41 11.08 -16.55 -20.21
N GLY A 42 9.89 -16.98 -19.84
CA GLY A 42 9.06 -16.31 -18.83
C GLY A 42 9.77 -16.23 -17.48
N THR A 43 10.37 -17.34 -17.01
CA THR A 43 11.12 -17.36 -15.75
C THR A 43 12.29 -16.39 -15.77
N ARG A 44 13.09 -16.41 -16.85
CA ARG A 44 14.24 -15.51 -17.02
C ARG A 44 13.80 -14.04 -16.97
N PHE A 45 12.77 -13.70 -17.73
CA PHE A 45 12.19 -12.37 -17.75
C PHE A 45 11.71 -11.92 -16.36
N ILE A 46 10.95 -12.75 -15.65
CA ILE A 46 10.43 -12.42 -14.31
C ILE A 46 11.56 -12.19 -13.30
N ILE A 47 12.63 -12.99 -13.35
CA ILE A 47 13.81 -12.78 -12.50
C ILE A 47 14.45 -11.41 -12.78
N GLU A 48 14.70 -11.09 -14.05
CA GLU A 48 15.29 -9.81 -14.45
C GLU A 48 14.38 -8.63 -14.09
N TYR A 49 13.07 -8.75 -14.34
CA TYR A 49 12.07 -7.75 -13.98
C TYR A 49 12.08 -7.49 -12.47
N ASN A 50 11.97 -8.53 -11.64
CA ASN A 50 11.93 -8.40 -10.19
C ASN A 50 13.21 -7.80 -9.60
N ASN A 51 14.36 -8.09 -10.18
CA ASN A 51 15.63 -7.49 -9.77
C ASN A 51 15.68 -5.98 -10.08
N ASN A 52 15.24 -5.58 -11.28
CA ASN A 52 15.17 -4.18 -11.65
C ASN A 52 14.12 -3.41 -10.85
N LEU A 53 12.95 -4.02 -10.63
CA LEU A 53 11.89 -3.46 -9.81
C LEU A 53 12.37 -3.22 -8.36
N GLY A 54 13.07 -4.18 -7.75
CA GLY A 54 13.64 -4.00 -6.41
C GLY A 54 14.55 -2.77 -6.33
N ARG A 55 15.47 -2.61 -7.30
CA ARG A 55 16.36 -1.44 -7.38
C ARG A 55 15.59 -0.12 -7.60
N PHE A 56 14.53 -0.17 -8.40
CA PHE A 56 13.66 0.98 -8.63
C PHE A 56 12.95 1.39 -7.34
N VAL A 57 12.38 0.44 -6.59
CA VAL A 57 11.71 0.72 -5.31
C VAL A 57 12.68 1.29 -4.29
N GLU A 58 13.87 0.69 -4.13
CA GLU A 58 14.90 1.21 -3.21
C GLU A 58 15.31 2.64 -3.56
N SER A 59 15.49 2.93 -4.85
CA SER A 59 15.86 4.26 -5.33
C SER A 59 14.74 5.27 -5.10
N THR A 60 13.49 4.87 -5.37
CA THR A 60 12.28 5.67 -5.14
C THR A 60 12.10 6.01 -3.68
N ALA A 61 12.31 5.04 -2.77
CA ALA A 61 12.25 5.27 -1.32
C ALA A 61 13.29 6.30 -0.87
N LYS A 62 14.54 6.19 -1.36
CA LYS A 62 15.62 7.15 -1.07
C LYS A 62 15.30 8.55 -1.59
N ILE A 63 14.87 8.68 -2.85
CA ILE A 63 14.51 9.97 -3.47
C ILE A 63 13.35 10.61 -2.70
N THR A 64 12.30 9.84 -2.41
CA THR A 64 11.14 10.30 -1.67
C THR A 64 11.54 10.78 -0.28
N GLY A 65 12.34 10.01 0.46
CA GLY A 65 12.85 10.41 1.77
C GLY A 65 13.65 11.71 1.73
N LEU A 66 14.53 11.89 0.73
CA LEU A 66 15.30 13.12 0.54
C LEU A 66 14.40 14.33 0.27
N ILE A 67 13.43 14.18 -0.63
CA ILE A 67 12.49 15.26 -0.98
C ILE A 67 11.64 15.64 0.24
N LYS A 68 11.06 14.64 0.93
CA LYS A 68 10.25 14.87 2.15
C LYS A 68 11.06 15.59 3.22
N ALA A 69 12.30 15.16 3.49
CA ALA A 69 13.17 15.79 4.49
C ALA A 69 13.58 17.22 4.11
N HIS A 70 13.94 17.46 2.85
CA HIS A 70 14.41 18.75 2.39
C HIS A 70 13.29 19.80 2.35
N PHE A 71 12.13 19.44 1.78
CA PHE A 71 11.00 20.35 1.61
C PHE A 71 10.02 20.35 2.78
N ARG A 72 10.18 19.44 3.75
CA ARG A 72 9.29 19.23 4.90
C ARG A 72 7.83 19.04 4.46
N ILE A 73 7.63 18.25 3.42
CA ILE A 73 6.31 17.88 2.89
C ILE A 73 6.13 16.37 3.02
N ASP A 74 4.92 15.92 3.33
CA ASP A 74 4.56 14.51 3.30
C ASP A 74 3.18 14.34 2.65
N PRO A 75 3.10 14.28 1.31
CA PRO A 75 1.82 14.25 0.60
C PRO A 75 0.96 13.02 0.92
N GLU A 76 1.57 11.96 1.47
CA GLU A 76 0.85 10.76 1.92
C GLU A 76 0.10 10.97 3.24
N LYS A 77 0.42 12.03 4.00
CA LYS A 77 -0.21 12.37 5.28
C LYS A 77 -1.10 13.61 5.22
N ASP A 78 -0.92 14.47 4.23
CA ASP A 78 -1.61 15.76 4.13
C ASP A 78 -3.16 15.66 4.14
N GLU A 79 -3.71 14.60 3.55
CA GLU A 79 -5.16 14.39 3.41
C GLU A 79 -5.72 13.37 4.40
N VAL A 80 -4.85 12.71 5.18
CA VAL A 80 -5.25 11.61 6.06
C VAL A 80 -5.95 12.15 7.29
N VAL A 81 -7.18 11.71 7.50
CA VAL A 81 -7.96 12.07 8.69
C VAL A 81 -8.36 10.79 9.43
N GLU A 82 -8.02 10.75 10.71
CA GLU A 82 -8.50 9.73 11.66
C GLU A 82 -9.77 10.23 12.35
N GLU A 83 -10.81 9.40 12.39
CA GLU A 83 -12.05 9.70 13.08
C GLU A 83 -12.45 8.52 13.97
N SER A 84 -12.80 8.81 15.24
CA SER A 84 -13.47 7.84 16.11
C SER A 84 -14.95 7.78 15.75
N VAL A 85 -15.47 6.56 15.63
CA VAL A 85 -16.72 6.32 14.93
C VAL A 85 -17.80 5.86 15.90
N ASN A 86 -18.63 6.79 16.39
CA ASN A 86 -19.93 6.41 16.95
C ASN A 86 -20.92 6.03 15.82
N ARG A 87 -22.06 5.41 16.15
CA ARG A 87 -23.03 4.90 15.14
C ARG A 87 -23.53 5.97 14.17
N GLN A 88 -23.77 7.20 14.63
CA GLN A 88 -24.25 8.31 13.79
C GLN A 88 -23.13 8.95 12.96
N GLN A 89 -21.91 8.98 13.48
CA GLN A 89 -20.72 9.40 12.76
C GLN A 89 -20.34 8.39 11.66
N ARG A 90 -20.56 7.09 11.91
CA ARG A 90 -20.33 6.01 10.92
C ARG A 90 -21.12 6.23 9.64
N GLU A 91 -22.41 6.55 9.76
CA GLU A 91 -23.28 6.75 8.60
C GLU A 91 -22.87 8.00 7.79
N ARG A 92 -22.43 9.07 8.47
CA ARG A 92 -21.88 10.27 7.82
C ARG A 92 -20.53 10.00 7.15
N LEU A 93 -19.64 9.25 7.81
CA LEU A 93 -18.35 8.83 7.25
C LEU A 93 -18.52 7.96 6.01
N ILE A 94 -19.43 6.99 6.03
CA ILE A 94 -19.76 6.15 4.86
C ILE A 94 -20.29 7.02 3.71
N ALA A 95 -21.07 8.06 4.02
CA ALA A 95 -21.56 9.01 3.02
C ALA A 95 -20.46 9.94 2.48
N ASP A 96 -19.59 10.47 3.34
CA ASP A 96 -18.43 11.30 2.97
C ASP A 96 -17.35 10.51 2.21
N LEU A 97 -17.27 9.20 2.43
CA LEU A 97 -16.40 8.31 1.67
C LEU A 97 -16.82 8.20 0.20
N ASP A 98 -18.02 8.68 -0.17
CA ASP A 98 -18.58 8.84 -1.53
C ASP A 98 -18.35 7.64 -2.48
N GLN A 99 -18.11 6.47 -1.88
CA GLN A 99 -17.74 5.19 -2.50
C GLN A 99 -18.65 4.16 -1.85
N THR A 100 -19.90 4.14 -2.30
CA THR A 100 -21.00 3.40 -1.65
C THR A 100 -20.79 1.90 -1.55
N VAL A 101 -19.74 1.35 -2.18
CA VAL A 101 -19.39 -0.06 -2.16
C VAL A 101 -18.21 -0.29 -1.21
N PRO A 102 -18.46 -0.77 0.03
CA PRO A 102 -17.39 -1.21 0.89
C PRO A 102 -16.78 -2.51 0.35
N HIS A 103 -15.46 -2.54 0.27
CA HIS A 103 -14.67 -3.69 -0.12
C HIS A 103 -14.14 -4.46 1.08
N THR A 104 -13.81 -5.73 0.87
CA THR A 104 -13.26 -6.63 1.90
C THR A 104 -11.89 -7.14 1.52
N LEU A 105 -11.15 -7.69 2.49
CA LEU A 105 -9.84 -8.32 2.25
C LEU A 105 -9.90 -9.61 1.41
N ASN A 106 -11.08 -10.04 0.93
CA ASN A 106 -11.25 -11.22 0.08
C ASN A 106 -11.29 -10.87 -1.42
N GLU A 107 -10.91 -9.65 -1.78
CA GLU A 107 -10.96 -9.14 -3.15
C GLU A 107 -9.56 -8.96 -3.75
N ASN A 108 -9.51 -8.88 -5.08
CA ASN A 108 -8.30 -8.49 -5.79
C ASN A 108 -8.22 -6.95 -5.89
N PHE A 109 -7.07 -6.39 -5.51
CA PHE A 109 -6.79 -4.96 -5.49
C PHE A 109 -5.71 -4.51 -6.49
N THR A 110 -5.30 -5.37 -7.44
CA THR A 110 -4.38 -4.99 -8.51
C THR A 110 -4.90 -3.75 -9.24
N TYR A 111 -4.04 -2.74 -9.39
CA TYR A 111 -4.32 -1.43 -10.01
C TYR A 111 -5.39 -0.58 -9.33
N LYS A 112 -5.88 -0.96 -8.15
CA LYS A 112 -6.84 -0.17 -7.37
C LYS A 112 -6.09 0.67 -6.35
N ARG A 113 -6.67 1.81 -5.94
CA ARG A 113 -6.11 2.67 -4.88
C ARG A 113 -7.04 2.78 -3.69
N PRO A 114 -6.52 2.72 -2.46
CA PRO A 114 -7.34 2.95 -1.29
C PRO A 114 -7.66 4.44 -1.17
N TYR A 115 -8.87 4.74 -0.72
CA TYR A 115 -9.27 6.07 -0.25
C TYR A 115 -9.40 6.10 1.27
N GLY A 116 -9.86 5.00 1.87
CA GLY A 116 -10.09 4.92 3.30
C GLY A 116 -10.36 3.49 3.75
N PHE A 117 -10.41 3.30 5.07
CA PHE A 117 -10.86 2.05 5.65
C PHE A 117 -11.54 2.28 7.00
N ILE A 118 -12.33 1.30 7.42
CA ILE A 118 -12.93 1.19 8.74
C ILE A 118 -12.46 -0.12 9.36
N LEU A 119 -11.96 -0.06 10.59
CA LEU A 119 -11.60 -1.23 11.38
C LEU A 119 -12.06 -0.99 12.84
N GLY A 120 -12.99 -1.82 13.31
CA GLY A 120 -13.60 -1.66 14.64
C GLY A 120 -14.39 -0.35 14.75
N GLU A 121 -13.93 0.54 15.63
CA GLU A 121 -14.51 1.87 15.89
C GLU A 121 -13.67 3.02 15.31
N THR A 122 -12.67 2.72 14.48
CA THR A 122 -11.80 3.72 13.85
C THR A 122 -12.02 3.75 12.35
N ALA A 123 -12.07 4.96 11.79
CA ALA A 123 -12.09 5.19 10.34
C ALA A 123 -10.93 6.10 9.93
N TYR A 124 -10.33 5.78 8.78
CA TYR A 124 -9.37 6.64 8.10
C TYR A 124 -9.89 6.97 6.70
N LYS A 125 -9.71 8.23 6.27
CA LYS A 125 -10.02 8.71 4.91
C LYS A 125 -8.87 9.54 4.34
N GLY A 126 -8.89 9.80 3.03
CA GLY A 126 -7.88 10.59 2.34
C GLY A 126 -6.58 9.82 2.05
N LEU A 127 -6.64 8.50 2.06
CA LEU A 127 -5.51 7.65 1.71
C LEU A 127 -5.19 7.76 0.21
N LYS A 128 -3.91 7.55 -0.11
CA LYS A 128 -3.37 7.58 -1.48
C LYS A 128 -2.66 6.30 -1.89
N THR A 129 -2.11 5.57 -0.92
CA THR A 129 -1.27 4.37 -1.14
C THR A 129 -1.71 3.24 -0.21
N TRP A 130 -1.56 2.00 -0.67
CA TRP A 130 -1.76 0.80 0.14
C TRP A 130 -0.72 0.71 1.25
N LYS A 131 0.49 1.22 1.02
CA LYS A 131 1.53 1.34 2.04
C LYS A 131 1.04 2.16 3.24
N THR A 132 0.46 3.34 3.03
CA THR A 132 -0.05 4.17 4.14
C THR A 132 -1.18 3.47 4.88
N LEU A 133 -2.11 2.82 4.16
CA LEU A 133 -3.16 2.01 4.79
C LEU A 133 -2.56 0.91 5.70
N TYR A 134 -1.57 0.18 5.18
CA TYR A 134 -0.89 -0.89 5.92
C TYR A 134 -0.25 -0.36 7.21
N LEU A 135 0.51 0.73 7.13
CA LEU A 135 1.19 1.32 8.29
C LEU A 135 0.20 1.81 9.35
N LEU A 136 -0.93 2.40 8.95
CA LEU A 136 -1.98 2.81 9.89
C LEU A 136 -2.62 1.62 10.62
N VAL A 137 -2.82 0.50 9.92
CA VAL A 137 -3.28 -0.72 10.59
C VAL A 137 -2.22 -1.22 11.58
N LEU A 138 -0.92 -1.17 11.23
CA LEU A 138 0.14 -1.53 12.16
C LEU A 138 0.14 -0.63 13.41
N ASP A 139 -0.05 0.69 13.26
CA ASP A 139 -0.17 1.62 14.39
C ASP A 139 -1.35 1.23 15.31
N MET A 140 -2.50 0.87 14.73
CA MET A 140 -3.67 0.40 15.48
C MET A 140 -3.38 -0.90 16.23
N LEU A 141 -2.73 -1.87 15.59
CA LEU A 141 -2.40 -3.17 16.20
C LEU A 141 -1.37 -3.02 17.32
N GLN A 142 -0.36 -2.15 17.13
CA GLN A 142 0.62 -1.85 18.16
C GLN A 142 -0.03 -1.19 19.38
N THR A 143 -0.99 -0.29 19.16
CA THR A 143 -1.75 0.34 20.25
C THR A 143 -2.63 -0.66 20.99
N ALA A 144 -3.24 -1.60 20.28
CA ALA A 144 -4.13 -2.59 20.87
C ALA A 144 -3.40 -3.65 21.72
N ASP A 145 -2.27 -4.18 21.23
CA ASP A 145 -1.45 -5.15 21.97
C ASP A 145 0.06 -4.96 21.66
N PRO A 146 0.75 -4.07 22.40
CA PRO A 146 2.16 -3.78 22.17
C PRO A 146 3.08 -4.99 22.32
N ALA A 147 2.76 -5.92 23.25
CA ALA A 147 3.58 -7.08 23.53
C ALA A 147 3.52 -8.08 22.36
N LYS A 148 2.31 -8.31 21.85
CA LYS A 148 2.10 -9.17 20.68
C LYS A 148 2.67 -8.55 19.41
N PHE A 149 2.57 -7.23 19.25
CA PHE A 149 3.21 -6.51 18.15
C PHE A 149 4.74 -6.62 18.20
N ALA A 150 5.36 -6.52 19.37
CA ALA A 150 6.81 -6.69 19.53
C ALA A 150 7.30 -8.10 19.17
N ALA A 151 6.43 -9.12 19.24
CA ALA A 151 6.75 -10.51 18.92
C ALA A 151 6.64 -10.85 17.42
N LEU A 152 6.18 -9.91 16.58
CA LEU A 152 6.00 -10.13 15.13
C LEU A 152 7.25 -10.66 14.41
N PRO A 153 8.48 -10.17 14.67
CA PRO A 153 9.68 -10.67 13.99
C PRO A 153 9.98 -12.16 14.23
N GLU A 154 9.56 -12.69 15.38
CA GLU A 154 9.83 -14.08 15.79
C GLU A 154 8.66 -15.03 15.47
N THR A 155 7.60 -14.50 14.87
CA THR A 155 6.39 -15.27 14.58
C THR A 155 6.48 -15.88 13.19
N GLU A 156 6.59 -17.21 13.11
CA GLU A 156 6.79 -17.97 11.86
C GLU A 156 5.77 -17.63 10.76
N ARG A 157 4.51 -17.31 11.12
CA ARG A 157 3.46 -16.90 10.18
C ARG A 157 3.85 -15.68 9.34
N PHE A 158 4.71 -14.80 9.86
CA PHE A 158 5.17 -13.59 9.16
C PHE A 158 6.56 -13.74 8.54
N ILE A 159 7.02 -14.99 8.39
CA ILE A 159 8.24 -15.36 7.68
C ILE A 159 7.83 -16.17 6.46
N SER A 160 8.16 -15.69 5.27
CA SER A 160 7.85 -16.41 4.03
C SER A 160 8.55 -17.78 3.99
N ASN A 161 8.04 -18.69 3.16
CA ASN A 161 8.65 -20.01 2.93
C ASN A 161 10.13 -19.95 2.47
N ARG A 162 10.59 -18.80 1.97
CA ARG A 162 11.98 -18.55 1.56
C ARG A 162 12.84 -17.96 2.68
N GLY A 163 12.31 -17.83 3.88
CA GLY A 163 12.98 -17.25 5.05
C GLY A 163 12.99 -15.73 5.10
N ASN A 164 12.32 -15.04 4.17
CA ASN A 164 12.24 -13.57 4.20
C ASN A 164 11.17 -13.13 5.20
N PRO A 165 11.50 -12.34 6.24
CA PRO A 165 10.54 -11.86 7.22
C PRO A 165 9.79 -10.62 6.72
N LEU A 166 8.56 -10.41 7.22
CA LEU A 166 7.80 -9.17 7.02
C LEU A 166 8.13 -8.09 8.07
N PHE A 167 8.60 -8.49 9.24
CA PHE A 167 8.93 -7.60 10.34
C PHE A 167 10.33 -7.90 10.86
N SER A 168 11.07 -6.86 11.24
CA SER A 168 12.40 -7.04 11.81
C SER A 168 12.78 -5.90 12.75
N ASN A 169 13.67 -6.19 13.70
CA ASN A 169 14.39 -5.18 14.47
C ASN A 169 15.55 -4.55 13.67
N ASN A 170 15.89 -5.12 12.50
CA ASN A 170 16.98 -4.66 11.66
C ASN A 170 16.50 -4.39 10.23
N GLN A 171 16.58 -3.12 9.81
CA GLN A 171 16.19 -2.68 8.48
C GLN A 171 16.90 -3.44 7.35
N THR A 172 18.16 -3.84 7.55
CA THR A 172 18.97 -4.45 6.47
C THR A 172 18.54 -5.87 6.10
N ILE A 173 17.67 -6.48 6.90
CA ILE A 173 17.11 -7.82 6.63
C ILE A 173 15.94 -7.71 5.65
N LEU A 174 15.27 -6.56 5.62
CA LEU A 174 14.13 -6.30 4.75
C LEU A 174 14.62 -5.75 3.41
N ARG A 175 13.85 -6.00 2.35
CA ARG A 175 14.13 -5.42 1.04
C ARG A 175 13.93 -3.91 1.10
N VAL A 176 12.77 -3.49 1.62
CA VAL A 176 12.50 -2.09 1.96
C VAL A 176 11.78 -2.03 3.29
N GLY A 177 12.53 -1.74 4.35
CA GLY A 177 11.98 -1.59 5.69
C GLY A 177 11.56 -0.17 5.99
N GLU A 178 10.27 0.05 6.27
CA GLU A 178 9.75 1.30 6.84
C GLU A 178 9.82 1.22 8.37
N LYS A 179 10.39 2.24 9.00
CA LYS A 179 10.52 2.27 10.46
C LYS A 179 9.21 2.67 11.12
N HIS A 180 8.70 1.80 11.99
CA HIS A 180 7.57 2.07 12.86
C HIS A 180 8.03 2.80 14.14
N PRO A 181 7.21 3.67 14.76
CA PRO A 181 7.57 4.38 16.01
C PRO A 181 7.96 3.46 17.18
N SER A 182 7.47 2.22 17.21
CA SER A 182 7.85 1.21 18.22
C SER A 182 9.31 0.75 18.13
N GLY A 183 10.02 1.08 17.04
CA GLY A 183 11.39 0.64 16.78
C GLY A 183 11.51 -0.55 15.82
N LEU A 184 10.39 -1.23 15.51
CA LEU A 184 10.34 -2.25 14.47
C LEU A 184 10.40 -1.65 13.06
N TYR A 185 10.85 -2.45 12.10
CA TYR A 185 10.72 -2.19 10.68
C TYR A 185 9.71 -3.16 10.07
N ALA A 186 8.87 -2.65 9.19
CA ALA A 186 7.93 -3.44 8.39
C ALA A 186 8.35 -3.42 6.91
N GLU A 187 8.26 -4.57 6.24
CA GLU A 187 8.47 -4.67 4.80
C GLU A 187 7.36 -3.91 4.06
N VAL A 188 7.73 -3.03 3.13
CA VAL A 188 6.80 -2.22 2.35
C VAL A 188 7.00 -2.34 0.84
N ASN A 189 7.98 -3.11 0.37
CA ASN A 189 8.08 -3.52 -1.04
C ASN A 189 7.10 -4.67 -1.32
N LEU A 190 5.81 -4.34 -1.27
CA LEU A 190 4.70 -5.29 -1.38
C LEU A 190 3.67 -4.77 -2.38
N SER A 191 3.07 -5.67 -3.17
CA SER A 191 1.91 -5.31 -3.98
C SER A 191 0.68 -5.06 -3.11
N ALA A 192 -0.36 -4.43 -3.66
CA ALA A 192 -1.64 -4.24 -2.97
C ALA A 192 -2.22 -5.57 -2.45
N ASN A 193 -2.10 -6.65 -3.24
CA ASN A 193 -2.58 -7.98 -2.86
C ASN A 193 -1.71 -8.62 -1.77
N MET A 194 -0.40 -8.45 -1.81
CA MET A 194 0.47 -8.92 -0.72
C MET A 194 0.16 -8.17 0.59
N ILE A 195 -0.09 -6.86 0.52
CA ILE A 195 -0.52 -6.07 1.69
C ILE A 195 -1.86 -6.59 2.21
N ARG A 196 -2.83 -6.84 1.34
CA ARG A 196 -4.13 -7.43 1.72
C ARG A 196 -3.95 -8.77 2.43
N ASP A 197 -3.11 -9.66 1.91
CA ASP A 197 -2.87 -10.98 2.50
C ASP A 197 -2.21 -10.84 3.89
N ASN A 198 -1.21 -9.97 4.00
CA ASN A 198 -0.56 -9.67 5.28
C ASN A 198 -1.54 -9.06 6.29
N LEU A 199 -2.43 -8.15 5.85
CA LEU A 199 -3.48 -7.58 6.70
C LEU A 199 -4.44 -8.66 7.19
N HIS A 200 -4.83 -9.60 6.34
CA HIS A 200 -5.66 -10.72 6.73
C HIS A 200 -4.98 -11.54 7.85
N ASP A 201 -3.73 -11.94 7.65
CA ASP A 201 -2.96 -12.73 8.63
C ASP A 201 -2.69 -11.99 9.94
N LEU A 202 -2.43 -10.68 9.86
CA LEU A 202 -2.26 -9.82 11.03
C LEU A 202 -3.54 -9.71 11.84
N LEU A 203 -4.67 -9.39 11.19
CA LEU A 203 -5.94 -9.26 11.89
C LEU A 203 -6.30 -10.56 12.61
N GLU A 204 -6.19 -11.71 11.94
CA GLU A 204 -6.39 -13.01 12.57
C GLU A 204 -5.43 -13.24 13.74
N TYR A 205 -4.14 -12.98 13.55
CA TYR A 205 -3.13 -13.16 14.59
C TYR A 205 -3.50 -12.35 15.84
N PHE A 206 -3.95 -11.10 15.67
CA PHE A 206 -4.41 -10.24 16.77
C PHE A 206 -5.83 -10.56 17.28
N GLY A 207 -6.51 -11.57 16.75
CA GLY A 207 -7.84 -11.99 17.20
C GLY A 207 -8.98 -11.13 16.65
N LEU A 208 -8.73 -10.36 15.60
CA LEU A 208 -9.72 -9.56 14.88
C LEU A 208 -10.23 -10.37 13.68
N ASP A 209 -11.53 -10.28 13.38
CA ASP A 209 -12.11 -10.91 12.18
C ASP A 209 -11.79 -10.05 10.94
N PRO A 210 -11.02 -10.54 9.96
CA PRO A 210 -10.66 -9.78 8.76
C PRO A 210 -11.85 -9.26 7.95
N ARG A 211 -13.00 -9.94 8.05
CA ARG A 211 -14.25 -9.56 7.34
C ARG A 211 -14.87 -8.27 7.88
N THR A 212 -14.47 -7.88 9.10
CA THR A 212 -14.94 -6.65 9.75
C THR A 212 -14.25 -5.41 9.20
N MET A 213 -13.05 -5.56 8.62
CA MET A 213 -12.39 -4.47 7.92
C MET A 213 -13.14 -4.13 6.64
N LYS A 214 -13.47 -2.86 6.46
CA LYS A 214 -14.09 -2.32 5.24
C LYS A 214 -13.13 -1.35 4.58
N ILE A 215 -12.83 -1.56 3.31
CA ILE A 215 -11.94 -0.71 2.51
C ILE A 215 -12.79 0.05 1.50
N TYR A 216 -12.44 1.31 1.28
CA TYR A 216 -13.07 2.19 0.30
C TYR A 216 -12.01 2.57 -0.72
N LEU A 217 -12.31 2.41 -2.00
CA LEU A 217 -11.37 2.58 -3.11
C LEU A 217 -11.63 3.86 -3.88
N ARG A 218 -10.58 4.63 -4.15
CA ARG A 218 -10.67 5.83 -5.01
C ARG A 218 -11.34 5.46 -6.33
N GLU A 219 -12.41 6.16 -6.69
CA GLU A 219 -12.86 6.18 -8.08
C GLU A 219 -11.70 6.69 -8.95
N ASP A 220 -11.57 6.16 -10.18
CA ASP A 220 -10.60 6.61 -11.19
C ASP A 220 -10.87 8.06 -11.63
N ARG A 221 -10.75 9.03 -10.72
CA ARG A 221 -10.82 10.47 -11.02
C ARG A 221 -9.54 10.96 -11.69
N ASP A 222 -8.43 10.24 -11.55
CA ASP A 222 -7.12 10.67 -12.06
C ASP A 222 -6.93 10.43 -13.57
N ALA A 223 -7.73 9.55 -14.19
CA ALA A 223 -7.65 9.32 -15.65
C ALA A 223 -8.22 10.51 -16.47
N ASN A 224 -9.18 11.26 -15.91
CA ASN A 224 -9.92 12.29 -16.65
C ASN A 224 -9.40 13.73 -16.45
N LYS A 225 -8.52 14.00 -15.47
CA LYS A 225 -7.98 15.36 -15.27
C LYS A 225 -6.94 15.75 -16.32
N VAL A 226 -6.20 14.80 -16.89
CA VAL A 226 -5.16 15.09 -17.90
C VAL A 226 -5.75 15.62 -19.22
N ASN A 227 -7.02 15.34 -19.52
CA ASN A 227 -7.67 15.81 -20.77
C ASN A 227 -8.39 17.17 -20.66
N SER A 228 -8.66 17.68 -19.46
CA SER A 228 -9.41 18.95 -19.31
C SER A 228 -8.52 20.20 -19.34
N ASP A 229 -7.24 20.07 -18.99
CA ASP A 229 -6.27 21.17 -19.07
C ASP A 229 -5.72 21.39 -20.50
N GLN A 230 -5.80 20.38 -21.38
CA GLN A 230 -5.43 20.54 -22.79
C GLN A 230 -6.57 21.12 -23.65
N ALA A 231 -7.83 20.96 -23.24
CA ALA A 231 -8.98 21.52 -23.95
C ALA A 231 -9.20 23.03 -23.68
N SER A 232 -8.65 23.56 -22.59
CA SER A 232 -8.84 24.97 -22.19
C SER A 232 -7.73 25.90 -22.71
N SER A 233 -6.69 25.36 -23.36
CA SER A 233 -5.54 26.12 -23.87
C SER A 233 -5.61 26.42 -25.39
N THR A 234 -6.72 26.10 -26.06
CA THR A 234 -6.91 26.34 -27.50
C THR A 234 -7.99 27.38 -27.82
N GLN A 235 -8.45 28.14 -26.82
CA GLN A 235 -9.32 29.30 -27.03
C GLN A 235 -8.72 30.52 -26.32
N HIS A 236 -7.73 31.15 -26.94
CA HIS A 236 -7.58 32.61 -27.04
C HIS A 236 -6.45 32.98 -28.00
#